data_AF-A0A6B2LNH8-F1
#
_entry.id   AF-A0A6B2LNH8-F1
#
_cell.length_a   1.000
_cell.length_b   1.000
_cell.length_c   1.000
_cell.angle_alpha   90.00
_cell.angle_beta   90.00
_cell.angle_gamma   90.00
#
_symmetry.space_group_name_H-M   'P 1'
#
loop_
_entity.id
_entity.type
_entity.pdbx_description
1 polymer ?
#
loop_
_entity_poly.entity_id
_entity_poly.type
_entity_poly.pdbx_seq_one_letter_code
_entity_poly.pdbx_strand_id
1 'polypeptide(L)'
;MYCIYATIPANTYDTIFQKSQKYSKFVLPLPRSSHGMIEFIYLEVKGHVLLFSRLSEIKEKGAQASPLLKVIHFVTYKEKGIVLMRGEVDDSKLSLQEAGILVSLYELYYLKDDYYSLVETFNVHPEKFNFEDLLRGLKPEK
;
A
#
# COMPACT_ATOMS: atom_id res chain seq x y z
N MET A 1 4.30 -5.06 -20.56
CA MET A 1 4.40 -4.17 -19.38
C MET A 1 3.00 -3.79 -18.97
N TYR A 2 2.49 -4.41 -17.91
CA TYR A 2 1.15 -4.15 -17.39
C TYR A 2 1.18 -2.96 -16.44
N CYS A 3 0.18 -2.10 -16.53
CA CYS A 3 0.07 -0.92 -15.69
C CYS A 3 -1.33 -0.72 -15.16
N ILE A 4 -1.42 -0.08 -14.00
CA ILE A 4 -2.66 0.46 -13.45
C ILE A 4 -2.55 1.99 -13.42
N TYR A 5 -3.67 2.68 -13.55
CA TYR A 5 -3.72 4.13 -13.54
C TYR A 5 -4.98 4.62 -12.83
N ALA A 6 -4.90 5.79 -12.22
CA ALA A 6 -6.02 6.43 -11.56
C ALA A 6 -5.84 7.95 -11.56
N THR A 7 -6.95 8.64 -11.32
CA THR A 7 -6.98 10.06 -11.01
C THR A 7 -7.49 10.20 -9.58
N ILE A 8 -6.70 10.84 -8.73
CA ILE A 8 -6.98 11.00 -7.30
C ILE A 8 -7.33 12.47 -7.04
N PRO A 9 -8.42 12.78 -6.32
CA PRO A 9 -8.71 14.15 -5.90
C PRO A 9 -7.56 14.73 -5.05
N ALA A 10 -7.20 15.99 -5.28
CA ALA A 10 -6.08 16.65 -4.59
C ALA A 10 -6.18 16.58 -3.07
N ASN A 11 -7.37 16.83 -2.50
CA ASN A 11 -7.58 16.81 -1.05
C ASN A 11 -7.38 15.41 -0.46
N THR A 12 -7.85 14.37 -1.17
CA THR A 12 -7.62 12.97 -0.80
C THR A 12 -6.12 12.66 -0.80
N TYR A 13 -5.41 13.10 -1.85
CA TYR A 13 -3.97 12.89 -1.95
C TYR A 13 -3.19 13.62 -0.86
N ASP A 14 -3.53 14.87 -0.54
CA ASP A 14 -2.85 15.64 0.50
C ASP A 14 -2.94 14.95 1.87
N THR A 15 -4.10 14.37 2.19
CA THR A 15 -4.30 13.60 3.43
C THR A 15 -3.38 12.38 3.48
N ILE A 16 -3.38 11.58 2.41
CA ILE A 16 -2.53 10.39 2.29
C ILE A 16 -1.05 10.78 2.36
N PHE A 17 -0.66 11.83 1.62
CA PHE A 17 0.73 12.28 1.54
C PHE A 17 1.24 12.77 2.90
N GLN A 18 0.48 13.58 3.62
CA GLN A 18 0.85 14.03 4.98
C GLN A 18 1.05 12.86 5.95
N LYS A 19 0.11 11.91 5.97
CA LYS A 19 0.20 10.72 6.83
C LYS A 19 1.37 9.81 6.45
N SER A 20 1.57 9.57 5.15
CA SER A 20 2.68 8.74 4.67
C SER A 20 4.08 9.32 4.88
N GLN A 21 4.20 10.65 5.01
CA GLN A 21 5.45 11.28 5.44
C GLN A 21 5.77 11.01 6.91
N LYS A 22 4.75 10.92 7.77
CA LYS A 22 4.95 10.57 9.19
C LYS A 22 5.31 9.10 9.35
N TYR A 23 4.55 8.22 8.69
CA TYR A 23 4.72 6.77 8.75
C TYR A 23 4.81 6.18 7.34
N SER A 24 6.04 5.95 6.89
CA SER A 24 6.33 5.60 5.49
C SER A 24 6.39 4.10 5.22
N LYS A 25 6.24 3.25 6.24
CA LYS A 25 6.35 1.80 6.11
C LYS A 25 5.12 1.11 6.65
N PHE A 26 4.67 0.05 5.99
CA PHE A 26 3.57 -0.76 6.51
C PHE A 26 3.57 -2.17 5.93
N VAL A 27 2.68 -3.03 6.44
CA VAL A 27 2.41 -4.35 5.87
C VAL A 27 0.94 -4.45 5.53
N LEU A 28 0.66 -4.90 4.30
CA LEU A 28 -0.69 -5.06 3.76
C LEU A 28 -1.02 -6.54 3.58
N PRO A 29 -2.23 -6.97 3.96
CA PRO A 29 -2.71 -8.32 3.71
C PRO A 29 -3.29 -8.42 2.30
N LEU A 30 -2.60 -9.08 1.37
CA LEU A 30 -3.09 -9.34 0.02
C LEU A 30 -3.76 -10.71 -0.05
N PRO A 31 -5.09 -10.79 -0.28
CA PRO A 31 -5.75 -12.06 -0.56
C PRO A 31 -5.29 -12.59 -1.92
N ARG A 32 -4.72 -13.79 -1.97
CA ARG A 32 -4.34 -14.45 -3.21
C ARG A 32 -5.53 -15.24 -3.77
N SER A 33 -5.60 -15.34 -5.10
CA SER A 33 -6.68 -16.08 -5.79
C SER A 33 -6.71 -17.58 -5.42
N SER A 34 -5.61 -18.13 -4.92
CA SER A 34 -5.50 -19.52 -4.48
C SER A 34 -6.05 -19.73 -3.06
N HIS A 35 -7.20 -20.40 -2.95
CA HIS A 35 -7.73 -21.06 -1.75
C HIS A 35 -7.69 -20.24 -0.43
N GLY A 36 -7.95 -18.93 -0.49
CA GLY A 36 -8.07 -18.08 0.71
C GLY A 36 -6.74 -17.79 1.43
N MET A 37 -5.60 -18.04 0.78
CA MET A 37 -4.30 -17.69 1.35
C MET A 37 -4.09 -16.17 1.32
N ILE A 38 -3.52 -15.65 2.41
CA ILE A 38 -3.14 -14.24 2.52
C ILE A 38 -1.62 -14.15 2.44
N GLU A 39 -1.14 -13.29 1.55
CA GLU A 39 0.26 -12.94 1.44
C GLU A 39 0.48 -11.55 2.02
N PHE A 40 1.50 -11.40 2.87
CA PHE A 40 1.84 -10.10 3.44
C PHE A 40 2.80 -9.34 2.52
N ILE A 41 2.36 -8.16 2.10
CA ILE A 41 3.12 -7.27 1.23
C ILE A 41 3.67 -6.12 2.04
N TYR A 42 4.98 -5.93 1.99
CA TYR A 42 5.67 -4.80 2.59
C TYR A 42 5.50 -3.57 1.69
N LEU A 43 4.96 -2.50 2.26
CA LEU A 43 4.82 -1.19 1.66
C LEU A 43 5.94 -0.27 2.16
N GLU A 44 6.61 0.41 1.24
CA GLU A 44 7.51 1.53 1.54
C GLU A 44 7.11 2.74 0.69
N VAL A 45 6.91 3.89 1.34
CA VAL A 45 6.58 5.17 0.72
C VAL A 45 7.82 6.08 0.68
N LYS A 46 8.17 6.57 -0.50
CA LYS A 46 9.30 7.47 -0.77
C LYS A 46 8.80 8.70 -1.50
N GLY A 47 8.39 9.71 -0.73
CA GLY A 47 7.75 10.91 -1.30
C GLY A 47 6.49 10.51 -2.07
N HIS A 48 6.50 10.75 -3.39
CA HIS A 48 5.37 10.43 -4.27
C HIS A 48 5.41 9.00 -4.84
N VAL A 49 6.37 8.16 -4.42
CA VAL A 49 6.56 6.80 -4.93
C VAL A 49 6.18 5.77 -3.86
N LEU A 50 5.41 4.76 -4.24
CA LEU A 50 5.12 3.59 -3.42
C LEU A 50 5.86 2.38 -3.98
N LEU A 51 6.48 1.59 -3.11
CA LEU A 51 7.12 0.33 -3.43
C LEU A 51 6.45 -0.79 -2.65
N PHE A 52 5.93 -1.77 -3.37
CA PHE A 52 5.30 -2.96 -2.80
C PHE A 52 6.20 -4.14 -3.07
N SER A 53 6.62 -4.85 -2.03
CA SER A 53 7.49 -6.03 -2.11
C SER A 53 6.94 -7.15 -1.25
N ARG A 54 7.22 -8.42 -1.55
CA ARG A 54 6.84 -9.51 -0.64
C ARG A 54 7.56 -9.34 0.69
N LEU A 55 6.83 -9.45 1.80
CA LEU A 55 7.46 -9.36 3.12
C LEU A 55 8.48 -10.49 3.34
N SER A 56 8.23 -11.68 2.78
CA SER A 56 9.17 -12.81 2.79
C SER A 56 10.49 -12.48 2.08
N GLU A 57 10.41 -11.91 0.87
CA GLU A 57 11.61 -11.51 0.10
C GLU A 57 12.39 -10.39 0.81
N ILE A 58 11.70 -9.44 1.45
CA ILE A 58 12.35 -8.39 2.26
C ILE A 58 13.12 -9.02 3.45
N LYS A 59 12.55 -10.03 4.11
CA LYS A 59 13.23 -10.74 5.22
C LYS A 59 14.46 -11.51 4.75
N GLU A 60 14.43 -12.08 3.55
CA GLU A 60 15.53 -12.87 2.99
C GLU A 60 16.63 -12.00 2.37
N LYS A 61 16.25 -10.97 1.60
CA LYS A 61 17.14 -10.22 0.70
C LYS A 61 17.33 -8.75 1.10
N GLY A 62 16.58 -8.27 2.09
CA GLY A 62 16.63 -6.87 2.54
C GLY A 62 16.35 -5.89 1.38
N ALA A 63 17.21 -4.88 1.26
CA ALA A 63 17.08 -3.82 0.24
C ALA A 63 17.23 -4.30 -1.22
N GLN A 64 17.68 -5.55 -1.44
CA GLN A 64 17.80 -6.13 -2.78
C GLN A 64 16.50 -6.78 -3.28
N ALA A 65 15.47 -6.87 -2.44
CA ALA A 65 14.17 -7.38 -2.88
C ALA A 65 13.58 -6.47 -3.98
N SER A 66 13.21 -7.08 -5.10
CA SER A 66 12.58 -6.35 -6.20
C SER A 66 11.11 -6.12 -5.91
N PRO A 67 10.60 -4.88 -6.03
CA PRO A 67 9.17 -4.62 -5.93
C PRO A 67 8.38 -5.44 -6.95
N LEU A 68 7.20 -5.89 -6.54
CA LEU A 68 6.18 -6.50 -7.41
C LEU A 68 5.23 -5.45 -8.01
N LEU A 69 5.13 -4.28 -7.36
CA LEU A 69 4.40 -3.12 -7.83
C LEU A 69 5.15 -1.86 -7.41
N LYS A 70 5.32 -0.94 -8.35
CA LYS A 70 5.82 0.41 -8.10
C LYS A 70 4.77 1.41 -8.55
N VAL A 71 4.32 2.28 -7.66
CA VAL A 71 3.34 3.33 -7.98
C VAL A 71 3.99 4.70 -7.89
N ILE A 72 3.70 5.58 -8.84
CA ILE A 72 4.14 6.96 -8.85
C ILE A 72 2.91 7.86 -8.91
N HIS A 73 2.87 8.84 -8.01
CA HIS A 73 1.91 9.93 -8.03
C HIS A 73 2.51 11.17 -8.70
N PHE A 74 1.88 11.65 -9.76
CA PHE A 74 2.26 12.88 -10.47
C PHE A 74 1.41 14.04 -9.98
N VAL A 75 2.03 14.94 -9.23
CA VAL A 75 1.36 16.08 -8.58
C VAL A 75 1.27 17.33 -9.46
N THR A 76 1.68 17.26 -10.72
CA THR A 76 1.72 18.40 -11.67
C THR A 76 0.37 19.10 -11.83
N TYR A 77 -0.74 18.37 -11.65
CA TYR A 77 -2.10 18.91 -11.78
C TYR A 77 -2.82 19.12 -10.44
N LYS A 78 -2.10 19.04 -9.31
CA LYS A 78 -2.71 19.12 -7.98
C LYS A 78 -3.43 20.44 -7.75
N GLU A 79 -2.86 21.55 -8.24
CA GLU A 79 -3.49 22.88 -8.19
C GLU A 79 -4.79 22.96 -9.02
N LYS A 80 -4.96 22.05 -10.00
CA LYS A 80 -6.19 21.88 -10.77
C LYS A 80 -7.15 20.85 -10.13
N GLY A 81 -6.87 20.44 -8.88
CA GLY A 81 -7.73 19.56 -8.09
C GLY A 81 -7.48 18.07 -8.25
N ILE A 82 -6.47 17.63 -9.02
CA ILE A 82 -6.22 16.20 -9.27
C ILE A 82 -4.73 15.80 -9.21
N VAL A 83 -4.49 14.56 -8.83
CA VAL A 83 -3.18 13.90 -8.90
C VAL A 83 -3.31 12.67 -9.79
N LEU A 84 -2.36 12.46 -10.70
CA LEU A 84 -2.38 11.28 -11.56
C LEU A 84 -1.56 10.17 -10.91
N MET A 85 -2.00 8.94 -11.05
CA MET A 85 -1.31 7.76 -10.54
C MET A 85 -0.96 6.82 -11.70
N ARG A 86 0.26 6.29 -11.70
CA ARG A 86 0.68 5.17 -12.55
C ARG A 86 1.38 4.11 -11.72
N GLY A 87 0.88 2.87 -11.80
CA GLY A 87 1.50 1.68 -11.25
C GLY A 87 2.16 0.85 -12.34
N GLU A 88 3.41 0.45 -12.13
CA GLU A 88 4.15 -0.52 -12.93
C GLU A 88 4.10 -1.88 -12.21
N VAL A 89 3.53 -2.88 -12.88
CA VAL A 89 3.30 -4.22 -12.31
C VAL A 89 4.31 -5.22 -12.87
N ASP A 90 4.95 -5.99 -11.99
CA ASP A 90 5.69 -7.20 -12.36
C ASP A 90 4.68 -8.34 -12.54
N ASP A 91 4.29 -8.58 -13.79
CA ASP A 91 3.27 -9.54 -14.20
C ASP A 91 3.64 -11.00 -13.97
N SER A 92 4.91 -11.29 -13.69
CA SER A 92 5.36 -12.61 -13.23
C SER A 92 5.01 -12.90 -11.76
N LYS A 93 4.67 -11.85 -10.98
CA LYS A 93 4.47 -11.94 -9.52
C LYS A 93 3.08 -11.54 -9.07
N LEU A 94 2.43 -10.61 -9.79
CA LEU A 94 1.22 -9.93 -9.36
C LEU A 94 0.27 -9.69 -10.55
N SER A 95 -1.00 -10.01 -10.38
CA SER A 95 -2.03 -9.67 -11.37
C SER A 95 -2.45 -8.19 -11.28
N LEU A 96 -3.06 -7.67 -12.36
CA LEU A 96 -3.63 -6.31 -12.36
C LEU A 96 -4.70 -6.11 -11.27
N GLN A 97 -5.51 -7.13 -11.00
CA GLN A 97 -6.54 -7.08 -9.96
C GLN A 97 -5.91 -6.95 -8.57
N GLU A 98 -4.91 -7.76 -8.27
CA GLU A 98 -4.17 -7.70 -6.99
C GLU A 98 -3.42 -6.38 -6.84
N ALA A 99 -2.87 -5.84 -7.94
CA ALA A 99 -2.27 -4.50 -7.95
C ALA A 99 -3.28 -3.42 -7.53
N GLY A 100 -4.50 -3.47 -8.07
CA GLY A 100 -5.59 -2.59 -7.68
C GLY A 100 -5.94 -2.72 -6.19
N ILE A 101 -6.05 -3.96 -5.69
CA ILE A 101 -6.31 -4.24 -4.26
C ILE A 101 -5.23 -3.61 -3.38
N LEU A 102 -3.95 -3.76 -3.71
CA LEU A 102 -2.85 -3.17 -2.92
C LEU A 102 -2.93 -1.65 -2.84
N VAL A 103 -3.26 -0.97 -3.95
CA VAL A 103 -3.44 0.48 -3.96
C VAL A 103 -4.66 0.87 -3.11
N SER A 104 -5.79 0.18 -3.24
CA SER A 104 -6.96 0.45 -2.42
C SER A 104 -6.73 0.19 -0.93
N LEU A 105 -5.95 -0.83 -0.58
CA LEU A 105 -5.57 -1.08 0.81
C LEU A 105 -4.67 0.05 1.33
N TYR A 106 -3.66 0.47 0.56
CA TYR A 106 -2.87 1.64 0.92
C TYR A 106 -3.75 2.87 1.19
N GLU A 107 -4.67 3.20 0.27
CA GLU A 107 -5.59 4.33 0.46
C GLU A 107 -6.47 4.15 1.70
N LEU A 108 -7.02 2.95 1.93
CA LEU A 108 -7.84 2.64 3.10
C LEU A 108 -7.11 2.92 4.41
N TYR A 109 -5.90 2.36 4.57
CA TYR A 109 -5.11 2.48 5.80
C TYR A 109 -4.57 3.89 6.04
N TYR A 110 -4.36 4.67 4.98
CA TYR A 110 -3.87 6.05 5.11
C TYR A 110 -4.99 7.10 5.11
N LEU A 111 -6.20 6.81 4.65
CA LEU A 111 -7.32 7.76 4.69
C LEU A 111 -8.15 7.62 5.96
N LYS A 112 -8.50 6.40 6.38
CA LYS A 112 -9.40 6.18 7.51
C LYS A 112 -8.64 6.15 8.83
N ASP A 113 -9.02 7.00 9.77
CA ASP A 113 -8.32 7.15 11.05
C ASP A 113 -8.27 5.85 11.87
N ASP A 114 -9.37 5.09 11.88
CA ASP A 114 -9.44 3.80 12.59
C ASP A 114 -8.36 2.82 12.09
N TYR A 115 -8.10 2.81 10.78
CA TYR A 115 -7.11 1.93 10.15
C TYR A 115 -5.69 2.51 10.28
N TYR A 116 -5.56 3.84 10.28
CA TYR A 116 -4.26 4.50 10.39
C TYR A 116 -3.57 4.26 11.73
N SER A 117 -4.33 3.98 12.79
CA SER A 117 -3.80 3.57 14.10
C SER A 117 -2.91 2.32 14.03
N LEU A 118 -3.21 1.38 13.11
CA LEU A 118 -2.39 0.19 12.87
C LEU A 118 -1.07 0.56 12.17
N VAL A 119 -1.12 1.53 11.26
CA VAL A 119 0.08 2.06 10.58
C VAL A 119 1.00 2.73 11.61
N GLU A 120 0.44 3.55 12.48
CA GLU A 120 1.18 4.17 13.59
C GLU A 120 1.80 3.13 14.51
N THR A 121 1.01 2.15 14.97
CA THR A 121 1.48 1.07 15.83
C THR A 121 2.64 0.31 15.18
N PHE A 122 2.54 -0.02 13.89
CA PHE A 122 3.62 -0.70 13.16
C PHE A 122 4.94 0.09 13.16
N ASN A 123 4.88 1.43 13.06
CA ASN A 123 6.08 2.26 12.94
C ASN A 123 6.66 2.70 14.30
N VAL A 124 5.83 2.87 15.33
CA VAL A 124 6.24 3.42 16.64
C VAL A 124 6.37 2.34 17.71
N HIS A 125 5.49 1.33 17.67
CA HIS A 125 5.40 0.25 18.66
C HIS A 125 5.30 -1.12 17.97
N PRO A 126 6.30 -1.51 17.14
CA PRO A 126 6.24 -2.75 16.37
C PRO A 126 6.05 -4.00 17.23
N GLU A 127 6.46 -3.97 18.50
CA GLU A 127 6.25 -5.04 19.48
C GLU A 127 4.78 -5.26 19.85
N LYS A 128 3.93 -4.24 19.66
CA LYS A 128 2.48 -4.30 19.89
C LYS A 128 1.70 -4.59 18.62
N PHE A 129 2.36 -4.62 17.46
CA PHE A 129 1.68 -4.84 16.19
C PHE A 129 1.22 -6.30 16.06
N ASN A 130 -0.08 -6.49 15.84
CA ASN A 130 -0.68 -7.81 15.68
C ASN A 130 -1.26 -8.00 14.27
N PHE A 131 -0.76 -9.02 13.57
CA PHE A 131 -1.25 -9.41 12.24
C PHE A 131 -2.72 -9.84 12.26
N GLU A 132 -3.24 -10.38 13.37
CA GLU A 132 -4.66 -10.72 13.47
C GLU A 132 -5.57 -9.49 13.45
N ASP A 133 -5.15 -8.40 14.08
CA ASP A 133 -5.90 -7.12 14.06
C ASP A 133 -5.95 -6.56 12.64
N LEU A 134 -4.82 -6.66 11.91
CA LEU A 134 -4.71 -6.31 10.50
C LEU A 134 -5.70 -7.12 9.65
N LEU A 135 -5.82 -8.42 9.90
CA LEU A 135 -6.74 -9.31 9.19
C LEU A 135 -8.22 -9.09 9.56
N ARG A 136 -8.51 -8.67 10.79
CA ARG A 136 -9.90 -8.35 11.20
C ARG A 136 -10.44 -7.13 10.45
N GLY A 137 -9.58 -6.15 10.13
CA GLY A 137 -9.96 -4.99 9.31
C GLY A 137 -10.40 -5.32 7.87
N LEU A 138 -10.14 -6.55 7.39
CA LEU A 138 -10.62 -7.01 6.07
C LEU A 138 -12.01 -7.67 6.10
N LYS A 139 -12.54 -8.02 7.28
CA LYS A 139 -13.87 -8.61 7.38
C LYS A 139 -14.89 -7.49 7.44
N PRO A 140 -15.86 -7.41 6.50
CA PRO A 140 -16.96 -6.47 6.65
C PRO A 140 -17.67 -6.75 7.98
N GLU A 141 -17.99 -5.69 8.73
CA GLU A 141 -18.91 -5.83 9.86
C GLU A 141 -20.19 -6.51 9.35
N LYS A 142 -20.62 -7.55 10.07
CA LYS A 142 -21.81 -8.34 9.73
C LYS A 142 -23.08 -7.50 9.77
#